data_AF-A0A549T4R8-F1
#
_entry.id   AF-A0A549T4R8-F1
#
_cell.length_a   1.000
_cell.length_b   1.000
_cell.length_c   1.000
_cell.angle_alpha   90.00
_cell.angle_beta   90.00
_cell.angle_gamma   90.00
#
_symmetry.space_group_name_H-M   'P 1'
#
loop_
_entity.id
_entity.type
_entity.pdbx_description
1 polymer ?
#
loop_
_entity_poly.entity_id
_entity_poly.type
_entity_poly.pdbx_seq_one_letter_code
_entity_poly.pdbx_strand_id
1 'polypeptide(L)' 'MFLDLQGYYRREPDPPPENPPRPSLSASQQKLLVWLICFNLFFLLVAPIGGATVVDALLALLSG' A
#
# COMPACT_ATOMS: atom_id res chain seq x y z
N MET A 1 28.99 -3.93 52.89
CA MET A 1 28.19 -2.73 52.53
C MET A 1 27.00 -3.23 51.72
N PHE A 2 25.77 -2.93 52.13
CA PHE A 2 24.56 -3.34 51.39
C PHE A 2 24.41 -2.44 50.15
N LEU A 3 24.15 -3.02 48.98
CA LEU A 3 23.84 -2.26 47.76
C LEU A 3 22.38 -1.79 47.87
N ASP A 4 22.17 -0.50 48.09
CA ASP A 4 20.82 0.07 48.14
C ASP A 4 20.29 0.25 46.71
N LEU A 5 19.52 -0.74 46.25
CA LEU A 5 18.91 -0.79 44.91
C LEU A 5 17.62 0.04 44.82
N GLN A 6 17.41 0.98 45.74
CA GLN A 6 16.26 1.87 45.78
C GLN A 6 16.13 2.64 44.45
N GLY A 7 15.21 2.18 43.60
CA GLY A 7 14.87 2.81 42.32
C GLY A 7 15.19 1.99 41.07
N TYR A 8 15.95 0.87 41.16
CA TYR A 8 16.29 0.08 39.97
C TYR A 8 15.07 -0.58 39.32
N TYR A 9 14.03 -0.90 40.10
CA TYR A 9 12.77 -1.45 39.61
C TYR A 9 11.76 -0.40 39.11
N ARG A 10 12.05 0.90 39.27
CA ARG A 10 11.15 2.00 38.87
C ARG A 10 11.59 2.68 37.57
N ARG A 11 12.46 2.05 36.79
CA ARG A 11 12.70 2.47 35.41
C ARG A 11 11.58 1.90 34.57
N GLU A 12 10.47 2.64 34.48
CA GLU A 12 9.50 2.39 33.41
C GLU A 12 10.27 2.42 32.08
N PRO A 13 10.10 1.41 31.22
CA PRO A 13 10.71 1.41 29.90
C PRO A 13 10.36 2.71 29.20
N ASP A 14 11.33 3.34 28.53
CA ASP A 14 11.04 4.48 27.67
C ASP A 14 9.89 4.11 26.72
N PRO A 15 8.88 5.00 26.55
CA PRO A 15 7.79 4.72 25.65
C PRO A 15 8.36 4.43 24.25
N PRO A 16 7.78 3.46 23.52
CA PRO A 16 8.22 3.17 22.17
C PRO A 16 8.19 4.47 21.34
N PRO A 17 9.17 4.68 20.44
CA PRO A 17 9.22 5.88 19.62
C PRO A 17 7.90 6.05 18.88
N GLU A 18 7.35 7.26 18.89
CA GLU A 18 6.12 7.56 18.15
C GLU A 18 6.31 7.16 16.69
N ASN A 19 5.39 6.33 16.17
CA ASN A 19 5.44 5.93 14.78
C ASN A 19 5.42 7.19 13.90
N PRO A 20 6.25 7.26 12.85
CA PRO A 20 6.24 8.40 11.95
C PRO A 20 4.82 8.60 11.40
N PRO A 21 4.37 9.86 11.23
CA PRO A 21 3.04 10.14 10.74
C PRO A 21 2.83 9.44 9.40
N ARG A 22 1.84 8.56 9.34
CA ARG A 22 1.50 7.86 8.09
C ARG A 22 1.03 8.92 7.09
N PRO A 23 1.49 8.85 5.82
CA PRO A 23 0.96 9.74 4.79
C PRO A 23 -0.56 9.59 4.72
N SER A 24 -1.30 10.63 5.04
CA SER A 24 -2.75 10.66 4.88
C SER A 24 -3.07 11.08 3.47
N LEU A 25 -3.92 10.32 2.79
CA LEU A 25 -4.40 10.69 1.46
C LEU A 25 -5.37 11.86 1.59
N SER A 26 -5.17 12.91 0.80
CA SER A 26 -6.16 13.98 0.67
C SER A 26 -7.45 13.45 0.02
N ALA A 27 -8.58 14.14 0.22
CA ALA A 27 -9.87 13.70 -0.35
C ALA A 27 -9.82 13.47 -1.87
N SER A 28 -9.06 14.30 -2.60
CA SER A 28 -8.84 14.14 -4.04
C SER A 28 -8.03 12.88 -4.37
N GLN A 29 -7.00 12.57 -3.58
CA GLN A 29 -6.20 11.35 -3.75
C GLN A 29 -7.02 10.09 -3.44
N GLN A 30 -7.87 10.13 -2.42
CA GLN A 30 -8.80 9.03 -2.12
C GLN A 30 -9.78 8.79 -3.28
N LYS A 31 -10.36 9.86 -3.84
CA LYS A 31 -11.25 9.77 -5.00
C LYS A 31 -10.54 9.18 -6.23
N LEU A 32 -9.30 9.61 -6.49
CA LEU A 32 -8.47 9.07 -7.56
C LEU A 32 -8.16 7.58 -7.32
N LEU A 33 -7.78 7.21 -6.10
CA LEU A 33 -7.48 5.82 -5.73
C LEU A 33 -8.69 4.91 -5.95
N VAL A 34 -9.89 5.35 -5.52
CA VAL A 34 -11.12 4.60 -5.76
C VAL A 34 -11.39 4.44 -7.25
N TRP A 35 -11.19 5.49 -8.05
CA TRP A 35 -11.33 5.42 -9.51
C TRP A 35 -10.37 4.41 -10.14
N LEU A 36 -9.10 4.40 -9.72
CA LEU A 36 -8.09 3.47 -10.20
C LEU A 36 -8.45 2.02 -9.85
N ILE A 37 -8.94 1.78 -8.64
CA ILE A 37 -9.41 0.46 -8.22
C ILE A 37 -10.58 0.01 -9.09
N CYS A 38 -11.61 0.84 -9.25
CA CYS A 38 -12.78 0.52 -10.08
C CYS A 38 -12.39 0.25 -11.54
N PHE A 39 -11.50 1.07 -12.09
CA PHE A 39 -11.03 0.91 -13.46
C PHE A 39 -10.21 -0.38 -13.66
N ASN A 40 -9.37 -0.73 -12.69
CA ASN A 40 -8.63 -1.99 -12.73
C ASN A 40 -9.56 -3.20 -12.60
N LEU A 41 -10.58 -3.14 -11.73
CA LEU A 41 -11.62 -4.19 -11.65
C LEU A 41 -12.41 -4.32 -12.95
N PHE A 42 -12.78 -3.20 -13.57
CA PHE A 42 -13.43 -3.21 -14.86
C PHE A 42 -12.55 -3.89 -15.92
N PHE A 43 -11.27 -3.52 -15.98
CA PHE A 43 -10.33 -4.18 -16.88
C PHE A 43 -10.07 -5.64 -16.54
N LEU A 44 -10.16 -6.05 -15.27
CA LEU A 44 -10.07 -7.46 -14.90
C LEU A 44 -11.21 -8.29 -15.49
N LEU A 45 -12.39 -7.68 -15.74
CA LEU A 45 -13.52 -8.31 -16.42
C LEU A 45 -13.44 -8.18 -17.94
N VAL A 46 -12.91 -7.06 -18.44
CA VAL A 46 -12.75 -6.83 -19.88
C VAL A 46 -11.57 -7.62 -20.44
N ALA A 47 -10.45 -7.75 -19.74
CA ALA A 47 -9.26 -8.48 -20.17
C ALA A 47 -9.54 -9.95 -20.54
N PRO A 48 -10.38 -10.74 -19.83
CA PRO A 48 -10.75 -12.06 -20.32
C PRO A 48 -11.57 -12.04 -21.62
N ILE A 49 -12.24 -10.93 -21.94
CA ILE A 49 -13.07 -10.79 -23.15
C ILE A 49 -12.29 -10.14 -24.32
N GLY A 50 -11.48 -9.12 -24.06
CA GLY A 50 -10.76 -8.30 -25.04
C GLY A 50 -9.25 -8.24 -24.84
N GLY A 51 -8.71 -8.83 -23.77
CA GLY A 51 -7.26 -8.91 -23.54
C GLY A 51 -6.57 -9.82 -24.55
N ALA A 52 -7.21 -10.93 -24.94
CA ALA A 52 -6.74 -11.76 -26.05
C ALA A 52 -6.66 -10.93 -27.35
N THR A 53 -7.66 -10.09 -27.61
CA THR A 53 -7.69 -9.21 -28.80
C THR A 53 -6.58 -8.17 -28.79
N VAL A 54 -6.29 -7.56 -27.63
CA VAL A 54 -5.18 -6.58 -27.50
C VAL A 54 -3.82 -7.27 -27.65
N VAL A 55 -3.65 -8.46 -27.07
CA VAL A 55 -2.44 -9.27 -27.23
C VAL A 55 -2.26 -9.71 -28.68
N ASP A 56 -3.31 -10.22 -29.33
CA ASP A 56 -3.30 -10.59 -30.74
C ASP A 56 -2.98 -9.39 -31.64
N ALA A 57 -3.55 -8.21 -31.37
CA ALA A 57 -3.26 -6.99 -32.13
C ALA A 57 -1.80 -6.54 -31.96
N LEU A 58 -1.25 -6.60 -30.74
CA LEU A 58 0.16 -6.32 -30.48
C LEU A 58 1.09 -7.32 -31.17
N LEU A 59 0.78 -8.61 -31.08
CA LEU A 59 1.54 -9.66 -31.75
C LEU A 59 1.49 -9.48 -33.27
N ALA A 60 0.32 -9.18 -33.83
CA ALA A 60 0.14 -8.90 -35.26
C ALA A 60 0.98 -7.69 -35.71
N LEU A 61 1.05 -6.63 -34.91
CA LEU A 61 1.89 -5.46 -35.18
C LEU A 61 3.40 -5.77 -35.11
N LEU A 62 3.81 -6.68 -34.21
CA LEU A 62 5.20 -7.10 -34.04
C LEU A 62 5.64 -8.13 -35.09
N SER A 63 4.72 -8.92 -35.62
CA SER A 63 4.96 -9.92 -36.67
C SER A 63 4.78 -9.40 -38.09
N GLY A 64 4.26 -8.18 -38.24
CA GLY A 64 4.00 -7.50 -39.51
C GLY A 64 5.20 -6.74 -40.06
#